data_AF-A0A9P8XV66-F1
#
_entry.id   AF-A0A9P8XV66-F1
#
_cell.length_a   1.000
_cell.length_b   1.000
_cell.length_c   1.000
_cell.angle_alpha   90.00
_cell.angle_beta   90.00
_cell.angle_gamma   90.00
#
_symmetry.space_group_name_H-M   'P 1'
#
loop_
_entity.id
_entity.type
_entity.pdbx_description
1 polymer ?
#
loop_
_entity_poly.entity_id
_entity_poly.type
_entity_poly.pdbx_seq_one_letter_code
_entity_poly.pdbx_strand_id
1 'polypeptide(L)'
;TGTMHFQDEAGRTLILRGVNLADGKFPLGQPTYHLDTLNDTPGRGLPGEDSNHKNNGVTTSSASSHPAATTTDAHTHLARLRYLGFNILRIPVVWEALEHAGPGVYDDAYIAYVRTLVELCTAAPYHFRVVINPHQDLWSRLAGGSGAPLWTIHACGLDDRFFGETHACVRYAEWPPDEKDRARKDPKAIPPMMWTTNHNRLATMTIFALFFAGRTIAPKCRLRYPREQTQLQLQQGDGVGGEDEAADENIQDFLQRHYFAAYGRLMAALGDLPFGYDSMNEPEPGYIGLKDLGTTERDTAKIGSNPTPIEGMRLGMGMEQEVDEYRLGKTGPHKSSRMTIKPSRGCWLDKEDPRWEFVRAPEWEMGQCVWALHGVWDSKTGGLLQKDYFHKEENDKEGRLSFLSSYWQEYNRKWQAVVREHSKTAIAFIQPTVFSPPPPRDPVEKGQDRLIAYSPHYYDGLTVMHRHWHERWNADVVGLLRGHHKTKVTGLRLGKDNVRKGIGAQLGVLASDTPDIPTLIGEMGIPFNLDDGKAYRKADSDGAGDYTDHVKALDAVLQGCDAHLLNYTIWAYSPINTHEWGDHWNGEDLSIY
;
A
#
# COMPACT_ATOMS: atom_id res chain seq x y z
N THR A 1 10.33 32.30 -7.78
CA THR A 1 8.93 32.00 -7.44
C THR A 1 8.97 31.03 -6.27
N GLY A 2 8.54 31.46 -5.09
CA GLY A 2 8.74 30.71 -3.84
C GLY A 2 7.77 29.54 -3.72
N THR A 3 8.24 28.42 -3.19
CA THR A 3 7.42 27.26 -2.81
C THR A 3 6.28 27.70 -1.88
N MET A 4 5.07 27.21 -2.11
CA MET A 4 3.97 27.44 -1.17
C MET A 4 4.17 26.63 0.13
N HIS A 5 3.78 27.21 1.25
CA HIS A 5 3.87 26.57 2.56
C HIS A 5 2.50 26.51 3.24
N PHE A 6 2.33 25.56 4.17
CA PHE A 6 1.16 25.54 5.05
C PHE A 6 1.15 26.81 5.91
N GLN A 7 -0.02 27.41 6.09
CA GLN A 7 -0.22 28.61 6.88
C GLN A 7 -1.33 28.41 7.90
N ASP A 8 -1.24 29.10 9.02
CA ASP A 8 -2.38 29.26 9.92
C ASP A 8 -3.25 30.48 9.56
N GLU A 9 -4.33 30.68 10.30
CA GLU A 9 -5.27 31.79 10.09
C GLU A 9 -4.64 33.18 10.27
N ALA A 10 -3.51 33.28 10.99
CA ALA A 10 -2.75 34.50 11.15
C ALA A 10 -1.72 34.73 10.03
N GLY A 11 -1.66 33.82 9.04
CA GLY A 11 -0.72 33.88 7.91
C GLY A 11 0.70 33.44 8.25
N ARG A 12 0.92 32.80 9.41
CA ARG A 12 2.26 32.31 9.78
C ARG A 12 2.54 30.99 9.05
N THR A 13 3.74 30.87 8.49
CA THR A 13 4.21 29.60 7.93
C THR A 13 4.33 28.54 9.03
N LEU A 14 3.73 27.38 8.80
CA LEU A 14 3.80 26.23 9.68
C LEU A 14 4.96 25.31 9.28
N ILE A 15 5.68 24.82 10.29
CA ILE A 15 6.61 23.70 10.17
C ILE A 15 5.97 22.51 10.86
N LEU A 16 5.62 21.51 10.07
CA LEU A 16 4.91 20.31 10.51
C LEU A 16 5.90 19.15 10.60
N ARG A 17 6.08 18.65 11.82
CA ARG A 17 7.03 17.60 12.18
C ARG A 17 6.25 16.57 12.98
N GLY A 18 6.25 15.32 12.53
CA GLY A 18 5.38 14.32 13.11
C GLY A 18 5.80 12.89 12.87
N VAL A 19 4.86 12.00 13.11
CA VAL A 19 4.99 10.55 12.91
C VAL A 19 3.75 9.99 12.22
N ASN A 20 3.91 8.83 11.60
CA ASN A 20 2.80 7.95 11.29
C ASN A 20 2.45 7.14 12.55
N LEU A 21 1.21 7.20 13.01
CA LEU A 21 0.73 6.44 14.17
C LEU A 21 0.21 5.07 13.70
N ALA A 22 1.11 4.08 13.60
CA ALA A 22 0.99 3.00 12.61
C ALA A 22 0.46 1.64 13.11
N ASP A 23 -0.41 1.60 14.12
CA ASP A 23 -0.99 0.33 14.63
C ASP A 23 -2.18 -0.20 13.81
N GLY A 24 -2.45 0.39 12.64
CA GLY A 24 -3.66 0.14 11.84
C GLY A 24 -3.48 -0.78 10.63
N LYS A 25 -2.29 -1.34 10.38
CA LYS A 25 -1.98 -2.09 9.15
C LYS A 25 -2.62 -3.48 9.08
N PHE A 26 -2.91 -4.10 10.22
CA PHE A 26 -3.46 -5.44 10.32
C PHE A 26 -4.37 -5.55 11.56
N PRO A 27 -5.26 -6.56 11.65
CA PRO A 27 -6.12 -6.71 12.83
C PRO A 27 -5.29 -6.89 14.11
N LEU A 28 -5.73 -6.27 15.21
CA LEU A 28 -4.99 -6.32 16.47
C LEU A 28 -4.75 -7.77 16.93
N GLY A 29 -3.50 -8.07 17.32
CA GLY A 29 -3.11 -9.41 17.75
C GLY A 29 -2.96 -10.44 16.62
N GLN A 30 -3.09 -10.01 15.36
CA GLN A 30 -2.96 -10.86 14.18
C GLN A 30 -1.76 -10.40 13.32
N PRO A 31 -0.52 -10.54 13.82
CA PRO A 31 0.68 -10.10 13.12
C PRO A 31 0.94 -10.90 11.82
N THR A 32 1.62 -10.31 10.82
CA THR A 32 1.69 -10.91 9.47
C THR A 32 2.62 -12.13 9.35
N TYR A 33 3.40 -12.41 10.38
CA TYR A 33 4.27 -13.58 10.45
C TYR A 33 3.60 -14.82 11.09
N HIS A 34 2.35 -14.70 11.58
CA HIS A 34 1.58 -15.86 12.03
C HIS A 34 0.63 -16.36 10.93
N LEU A 35 0.59 -17.68 10.71
CA LEU A 35 -0.31 -18.29 9.73
C LEU A 35 -1.79 -18.09 10.07
N ASP A 36 -2.11 -18.07 11.37
CA ASP A 36 -3.50 -17.94 11.83
C ASP A 36 -4.08 -16.58 11.49
N THR A 37 -3.25 -15.53 11.38
CA THR A 37 -3.64 -14.23 10.83
C THR A 37 -4.30 -14.37 9.47
N LEU A 38 -3.79 -15.25 8.60
CA LEU A 38 -4.40 -15.48 7.30
C LEU A 38 -5.70 -16.29 7.44
N ASN A 39 -5.71 -17.32 8.28
CA ASN A 39 -6.84 -18.25 8.43
C ASN A 39 -8.05 -17.64 9.14
N ASP A 40 -7.83 -16.81 10.15
CA ASP A 40 -8.86 -16.13 10.96
C ASP A 40 -9.49 -14.93 10.25
N THR A 41 -9.09 -14.68 9.01
CA THR A 41 -9.71 -13.67 8.16
C THR A 41 -11.22 -13.90 8.08
N PRO A 42 -12.06 -12.93 8.47
CA PRO A 42 -13.50 -13.08 8.43
C PRO A 42 -13.99 -13.65 7.09
N GLY A 43 -14.63 -14.82 7.20
CA GLY A 43 -15.22 -15.56 6.10
C GLY A 43 -14.28 -16.44 5.28
N ARG A 44 -12.95 -16.44 5.45
CA ARG A 44 -12.03 -17.25 4.63
C ARG A 44 -12.26 -18.78 4.71
N GLY A 45 -13.02 -19.26 5.70
CA GLY A 45 -13.38 -20.68 5.85
C GLY A 45 -14.26 -21.22 4.72
N LEU A 46 -13.99 -22.45 4.28
CA LEU A 46 -14.78 -23.17 3.27
C LEU A 46 -16.13 -23.65 3.84
N PRO A 47 -17.24 -23.57 3.08
CA PRO A 47 -18.44 -24.32 3.40
C PRO A 47 -18.16 -25.83 3.27
N GLY A 48 -18.17 -26.57 4.37
CA GLY A 48 -18.10 -28.05 4.37
C GLY A 48 -16.73 -28.68 4.63
N GLU A 49 -15.71 -27.92 5.04
CA GLU A 49 -14.56 -28.52 5.72
C GLU A 49 -14.91 -28.74 7.19
N ASP A 50 -14.84 -29.99 7.66
CA ASP A 50 -15.02 -30.36 9.07
C ASP A 50 -14.11 -29.48 9.92
N SER A 51 -14.72 -28.52 10.62
CA SER A 51 -14.07 -27.67 11.61
C SER A 51 -13.75 -28.50 12.87
N ASN A 52 -12.81 -29.44 12.73
CA ASN A 52 -12.14 -30.11 13.84
C ASN A 52 -10.99 -29.27 14.39
N HIS A 53 -10.76 -28.07 13.83
CA HIS A 53 -10.13 -27.00 14.58
C HIS A 53 -11.09 -26.59 15.68
N LYS A 54 -10.82 -27.12 16.88
CA LYS A 54 -11.37 -26.63 18.14
C LYS A 54 -11.42 -25.11 18.04
N ASN A 55 -12.63 -24.62 17.89
CA ASN A 55 -12.99 -23.24 18.06
C ASN A 55 -12.72 -22.96 19.55
N ASN A 56 -11.44 -22.76 19.89
CA ASN A 56 -10.99 -22.41 21.23
C ASN A 56 -11.42 -20.97 21.49
N GLY A 57 -12.73 -20.75 21.61
CA GLY A 57 -13.34 -19.67 22.35
C GLY A 57 -12.84 -18.25 22.08
N VAL A 58 -12.28 -17.92 20.91
CA VAL A 58 -12.11 -16.52 20.52
C VAL A 58 -13.39 -16.13 19.80
N THR A 59 -14.32 -15.63 20.60
CA THR A 59 -15.48 -14.89 20.14
C THR A 59 -15.00 -13.81 19.17
N THR A 60 -15.32 -13.98 17.89
CA THR A 60 -15.34 -12.90 16.89
C THR A 60 -16.55 -12.01 17.19
N SER A 61 -16.61 -11.47 18.39
CA SER A 61 -17.42 -10.29 18.66
C SER A 61 -16.62 -9.09 18.16
N SER A 62 -17.20 -8.27 17.30
CA SER A 62 -16.67 -6.97 16.87
C SER A 62 -16.24 -6.07 18.04
N ALA A 63 -16.70 -6.35 19.27
CA ALA A 63 -16.26 -5.64 20.47
C ALA A 63 -14.83 -5.98 20.96
N SER A 64 -14.25 -7.12 20.57
CA SER A 64 -12.90 -7.57 21.01
C SER A 64 -11.80 -7.42 19.95
N SER A 65 -12.16 -7.05 18.72
CA SER A 65 -11.25 -6.74 17.61
C SER A 65 -10.88 -5.26 17.50
N HIS A 66 -11.52 -4.41 18.30
CA HIS A 66 -11.19 -2.99 18.38
C HIS A 66 -10.52 -2.71 19.71
N PRO A 67 -9.54 -1.78 19.75
CA PRO A 67 -8.89 -1.46 20.99
C PRO A 67 -9.79 -0.54 21.83
N ALA A 68 -10.88 -1.09 22.36
CA ALA A 68 -11.52 -0.54 23.55
C ALA A 68 -10.54 -0.52 24.74
N ALA A 69 -9.43 -1.26 24.64
CA ALA A 69 -8.35 -1.30 25.61
C ALA A 69 -7.31 -0.16 25.52
N THR A 70 -7.31 0.72 24.50
CA THR A 70 -6.22 1.72 24.33
C THR A 70 -6.53 3.16 24.74
N THR A 71 -7.78 3.54 25.06
CA THR A 71 -8.04 4.92 25.51
C THR A 71 -7.29 5.27 26.80
N THR A 72 -6.95 4.26 27.63
CA THR A 72 -6.22 4.46 28.88
C THR A 72 -4.74 4.83 28.66
N ASP A 73 -4.05 4.22 27.68
CA ASP A 73 -2.63 4.49 27.41
C ASP A 73 -2.40 5.51 26.28
N ALA A 74 -3.41 5.82 25.47
CA ALA A 74 -3.32 6.80 24.40
C ALA A 74 -2.82 8.17 24.89
N HIS A 75 -3.28 8.60 26.07
CA HIS A 75 -2.81 9.84 26.71
C HIS A 75 -1.30 9.83 26.97
N THR A 76 -0.74 8.69 27.41
CA THR A 76 0.70 8.52 27.66
C THR A 76 1.49 8.65 26.36
N HIS A 77 1.03 7.99 25.30
CA HIS A 77 1.70 8.04 24.00
C HIS A 77 1.61 9.43 23.36
N LEU A 78 0.45 10.08 23.38
CA LEU A 78 0.27 11.43 22.86
C LEU A 78 1.09 12.47 23.64
N ALA A 79 1.20 12.32 24.97
CA ALA A 79 2.06 13.15 25.80
C ALA A 79 3.54 12.97 25.43
N ARG A 80 3.99 11.73 25.21
CA ARG A 80 5.35 11.43 24.75
C ARG A 80 5.65 12.09 23.40
N LEU A 81 4.76 11.94 22.42
CA LEU A 81 4.91 12.55 21.10
C LEU A 81 4.96 14.08 21.18
N ARG A 82 4.16 14.69 22.07
CA ARG A 82 4.23 16.14 22.33
C ARG A 82 5.52 16.56 22.99
N TYR A 83 6.00 15.79 23.96
CA TYR A 83 7.27 16.04 24.62
C TYR A 83 8.45 16.01 23.64
N LEU A 84 8.39 15.14 22.63
CA LEU A 84 9.36 15.08 21.52
C LEU A 84 9.23 16.26 20.53
N GLY A 85 8.25 17.15 20.71
CA GLY A 85 8.05 18.34 19.88
C GLY A 85 7.22 18.12 18.62
N PHE A 86 6.65 16.92 18.42
CA PHE A 86 5.81 16.66 17.26
C PHE A 86 4.49 17.43 17.30
N ASN A 87 3.96 17.80 16.13
CA ASN A 87 2.75 18.61 15.99
C ASN A 87 1.77 18.16 14.90
N ILE A 88 2.11 17.10 14.16
CA ILE A 88 1.25 16.45 13.18
C ILE A 88 1.32 14.93 13.37
N LEU A 89 0.21 14.24 13.15
CA LEU A 89 0.10 12.79 13.14
C LEU A 89 -0.55 12.38 11.82
N ARG A 90 0.05 11.42 11.11
CA ARG A 90 -0.58 10.74 9.98
C ARG A 90 -1.10 9.39 10.47
N ILE A 91 -2.40 9.13 10.35
CA ILE A 91 -3.05 7.93 10.89
C ILE A 91 -3.43 7.01 9.73
N PRO A 92 -2.74 5.89 9.55
CA PRO A 92 -3.13 4.83 8.62
C PRO A 92 -4.50 4.25 8.98
N VAL A 93 -5.38 4.19 7.98
CA VAL A 93 -6.66 3.48 8.05
C VAL A 93 -6.77 2.60 6.81
N VAL A 94 -6.73 1.28 7.01
CA VAL A 94 -6.84 0.29 5.93
C VAL A 94 -8.30 0.04 5.56
N TRP A 95 -8.57 -0.17 4.27
CA TRP A 95 -9.93 -0.39 3.75
C TRP A 95 -10.59 -1.63 4.36
N GLU A 96 -9.81 -2.68 4.64
CA GLU A 96 -10.27 -3.89 5.33
C GLU A 96 -10.93 -3.55 6.67
N ALA A 97 -10.34 -2.64 7.45
CA ALA A 97 -10.90 -2.28 8.75
C ALA A 97 -12.24 -1.54 8.64
N LEU A 98 -12.53 -0.92 7.50
CA LEU A 98 -13.79 -0.23 7.24
C LEU A 98 -14.88 -1.15 6.67
N GLU A 99 -14.52 -2.15 5.86
CA GLU A 99 -15.47 -2.89 5.00
C GLU A 99 -15.11 -4.39 4.85
N HIS A 100 -14.64 -5.04 5.93
CA HIS A 100 -14.22 -6.45 5.90
C HIS A 100 -15.37 -7.45 5.66
N ALA A 101 -16.59 -7.12 6.10
CA ALA A 101 -17.73 -8.04 6.12
C ALA A 101 -18.39 -8.24 4.74
N GLY A 102 -17.96 -7.47 3.74
CA GLY A 102 -18.47 -7.51 2.37
C GLY A 102 -18.74 -6.11 1.82
N PRO A 103 -18.94 -5.98 0.50
CA PRO A 103 -19.22 -4.69 -0.12
C PRO A 103 -20.48 -4.05 0.49
N GLY A 104 -20.40 -2.77 0.86
CA GLY A 104 -21.45 -1.97 1.50
C GLY A 104 -21.67 -2.26 3.00
N VAL A 105 -20.95 -3.23 3.59
CA VAL A 105 -21.14 -3.62 4.99
C VAL A 105 -20.00 -3.06 5.84
N TYR A 106 -20.25 -1.89 6.41
CA TYR A 106 -19.23 -1.12 7.12
C TYR A 106 -19.11 -1.47 8.61
N ASP A 107 -17.89 -1.39 9.13
CA ASP A 107 -17.61 -1.51 10.56
C ASP A 107 -17.75 -0.15 11.26
N ASP A 108 -18.98 0.18 11.65
CA ASP A 108 -19.29 1.44 12.34
C ASP A 108 -18.62 1.54 13.73
N ALA A 109 -18.29 0.41 14.37
CA ALA A 109 -17.59 0.40 15.65
C ALA A 109 -16.13 0.84 15.46
N TYR A 110 -15.45 0.33 14.43
CA TYR A 110 -14.12 0.79 14.06
C TYR A 110 -14.12 2.26 13.64
N ILE A 111 -15.10 2.70 12.84
CA ILE A 111 -15.23 4.12 12.44
C ILE A 111 -15.38 5.03 13.66
N ALA A 112 -16.22 4.64 14.63
CA ALA A 112 -16.38 5.38 15.88
C ALA A 112 -15.09 5.41 16.72
N TYR A 113 -14.32 4.32 16.72
CA TYR A 113 -13.01 4.27 17.34
C TYR A 113 -12.03 5.27 16.69
N VAL A 114 -11.92 5.29 15.35
CA VAL A 114 -11.06 6.25 14.64
C VAL A 114 -11.47 7.67 14.96
N ARG A 115 -12.77 7.97 14.98
CA ARG A 115 -13.27 9.29 15.38
C ARG A 115 -12.82 9.68 16.79
N THR A 116 -12.99 8.78 17.76
CA THR A 116 -12.58 9.02 19.15
C THR A 116 -11.07 9.30 19.25
N LEU A 117 -10.26 8.55 18.50
CA LEU A 117 -8.81 8.76 18.43
C LEU A 117 -8.47 10.15 17.83
N VAL A 118 -9.12 10.53 16.73
CA VAL A 118 -8.90 11.84 16.09
C VAL A 118 -9.33 12.99 17.02
N GLU A 119 -10.47 12.87 17.69
CA GLU A 119 -10.94 13.83 18.70
C GLU A 119 -9.91 13.97 19.82
N LEU A 120 -9.39 12.85 20.34
CA LEU A 120 -8.35 12.85 21.37
C LEU A 120 -7.05 13.51 20.90
N CYS A 121 -6.59 13.21 19.68
CA CYS A 121 -5.37 13.79 19.12
C CYS A 121 -5.49 15.31 18.92
N THR A 122 -6.65 15.79 18.48
CA THR A 122 -6.89 17.20 18.11
C THR A 122 -7.30 18.08 19.31
N ALA A 123 -7.90 17.50 20.35
CA ALA A 123 -8.33 18.21 21.55
C ALA A 123 -7.17 18.64 22.46
N ALA A 124 -7.47 19.52 23.42
CA ALA A 124 -6.55 19.86 24.50
C ALA A 124 -6.26 18.62 25.38
N PRO A 125 -5.02 18.45 25.87
CA PRO A 125 -3.87 19.35 25.75
C PRO A 125 -3.01 19.10 24.50
N TYR A 126 -3.41 18.18 23.62
CA TYR A 126 -2.52 17.70 22.56
C TYR A 126 -2.55 18.55 21.30
N HIS A 127 -3.69 18.96 20.75
CA HIS A 127 -3.74 19.88 19.59
C HIS A 127 -2.97 19.42 18.34
N PHE A 128 -2.87 18.11 18.09
CA PHE A 128 -2.21 17.60 16.89
C PHE A 128 -3.03 17.95 15.65
N ARG A 129 -2.33 18.29 14.56
CA ARG A 129 -2.92 18.19 13.23
C ARG A 129 -2.97 16.71 12.86
N VAL A 130 -4.10 16.25 12.35
CA VAL A 130 -4.27 14.84 12.00
C VAL A 130 -4.53 14.70 10.50
N VAL A 131 -3.72 13.89 9.82
CA VAL A 131 -3.96 13.48 8.44
C VAL A 131 -4.44 12.04 8.46
N ILE A 132 -5.61 11.77 7.89
CA ILE A 132 -6.07 10.40 7.69
C ILE A 132 -5.45 9.87 6.40
N ASN A 133 -4.82 8.71 6.48
CA ASN A 133 -4.20 8.04 5.35
C ASN A 133 -4.98 6.76 4.99
N PRO A 134 -5.70 6.75 3.86
CA PRO A 134 -6.17 5.52 3.21
C PRO A 134 -5.01 4.57 2.88
N HIS A 135 -4.67 3.71 3.84
CA HIS A 135 -3.42 2.98 3.84
C HIS A 135 -3.52 1.63 3.14
N GLN A 136 -2.48 1.30 2.39
CA GLN A 136 -2.26 -0.01 1.83
C GLN A 136 -0.76 -0.20 1.58
N ASP A 137 -0.35 -1.45 1.65
CA ASP A 137 0.89 -1.95 1.08
C ASP A 137 0.51 -3.17 0.22
N LEU A 138 0.90 -3.19 -1.06
CA LEU A 138 0.65 -4.34 -1.93
C LEU A 138 -0.82 -4.82 -1.92
N TRP A 139 -1.75 -3.88 -1.90
CA TRP A 139 -3.20 -4.09 -1.90
C TRP A 139 -3.79 -4.68 -0.62
N SER A 140 -3.33 -5.82 -0.13
CA SER A 140 -3.97 -6.55 0.97
C SER A 140 -2.97 -7.42 1.72
N ARG A 141 -3.22 -7.69 3.01
CA ARG A 141 -2.44 -8.67 3.79
C ARG A 141 -2.50 -10.08 3.22
N LEU A 142 -3.59 -10.41 2.52
CA LEU A 142 -3.73 -11.66 1.80
C LEU A 142 -2.91 -11.71 0.52
N ALA A 143 -2.49 -10.57 -0.02
CA ALA A 143 -1.55 -10.42 -1.15
C ALA A 143 -0.12 -10.10 -0.68
N GLY A 144 0.17 -10.29 0.62
CA GLY A 144 1.51 -10.11 1.21
C GLY A 144 1.80 -8.71 1.75
N GLY A 145 0.80 -7.83 1.89
CA GLY A 145 0.99 -6.51 2.50
C GLY A 145 -0.08 -6.09 3.52
N SER A 146 -0.84 -5.03 3.24
CA SER A 146 -1.91 -4.45 4.08
C SER A 146 -2.91 -3.69 3.20
N GLY A 147 -4.14 -3.41 3.67
CA GLY A 147 -5.06 -2.54 2.94
C GLY A 147 -6.46 -3.11 2.76
N ALA A 148 -6.77 -3.62 1.57
CA ALA A 148 -8.08 -4.00 1.09
C ALA A 148 -8.60 -5.35 1.64
N PRO A 149 -9.93 -5.46 1.82
CA PRO A 149 -10.58 -6.68 2.33
C PRO A 149 -10.58 -7.83 1.31
N LEU A 150 -10.73 -9.06 1.82
CA LEU A 150 -10.72 -10.31 1.04
C LEU A 150 -11.68 -10.29 -0.16
N TRP A 151 -12.87 -9.71 -0.01
CA TRP A 151 -13.86 -9.70 -1.08
C TRP A 151 -13.36 -8.97 -2.33
N THR A 152 -12.40 -8.05 -2.22
CA THR A 152 -11.80 -7.36 -3.38
C THR A 152 -10.94 -8.31 -4.23
N ILE A 153 -10.25 -9.26 -3.58
CA ILE A 153 -9.46 -10.29 -4.26
C ILE A 153 -10.40 -11.24 -5.00
N HIS A 154 -11.47 -11.67 -4.33
CA HIS A 154 -12.51 -12.51 -4.95
C HIS A 154 -13.26 -11.78 -6.06
N ALA A 155 -13.53 -10.48 -5.91
CA ALA A 155 -14.09 -9.64 -6.97
C ALA A 155 -13.16 -9.56 -8.18
N CYS A 156 -11.85 -9.71 -8.03
CA CYS A 156 -10.91 -9.83 -9.15
C CYS A 156 -10.82 -11.24 -9.75
N GLY A 157 -11.57 -12.22 -9.21
CA GLY A 157 -11.57 -13.62 -9.63
C GLY A 157 -10.40 -14.43 -9.07
N LEU A 158 -9.61 -13.88 -8.16
CA LEU A 158 -8.43 -14.52 -7.58
C LEU A 158 -8.78 -15.31 -6.32
N ASP A 159 -8.03 -16.38 -6.09
CA ASP A 159 -8.12 -17.27 -4.92
C ASP A 159 -6.85 -17.16 -4.08
N ASP A 160 -6.93 -16.44 -2.96
CA ASP A 160 -5.78 -16.13 -2.10
C ASP A 160 -5.14 -17.37 -1.46
N ARG A 161 -5.88 -18.48 -1.39
CA ARG A 161 -5.43 -19.72 -0.74
C ARG A 161 -4.27 -20.38 -1.48
N PHE A 162 -4.15 -20.12 -2.78
CA PHE A 162 -3.13 -20.70 -3.64
C PHE A 162 -2.02 -19.69 -4.02
N PHE A 163 -2.00 -18.49 -3.44
CA PHE A 163 -0.99 -17.48 -3.78
C PHE A 163 0.44 -17.91 -3.44
N GLY A 164 0.65 -18.57 -2.30
CA GLY A 164 1.97 -19.08 -1.91
C GLY A 164 2.50 -20.12 -2.91
N GLU A 165 1.72 -21.17 -3.19
CA GLU A 165 2.14 -22.26 -4.08
C GLU A 165 2.27 -21.82 -5.56
N THR A 166 1.47 -20.84 -6.00
CA THR A 166 1.60 -20.26 -7.36
C THR A 166 2.64 -19.14 -7.44
N HIS A 167 3.24 -18.75 -6.32
CA HIS A 167 4.11 -17.57 -6.20
C HIS A 167 3.44 -16.27 -6.71
N ALA A 168 2.11 -16.22 -6.73
CA ALA A 168 1.33 -15.04 -7.11
C ALA A 168 1.50 -13.89 -6.11
N CYS A 169 1.85 -14.22 -4.85
CA CYS A 169 2.51 -13.33 -3.90
C CYS A 169 3.35 -14.15 -2.91
N VAL A 170 4.28 -13.50 -2.22
CA VAL A 170 4.99 -14.05 -1.06
C VAL A 170 4.41 -13.43 0.20
N ARG A 171 4.06 -14.27 1.18
CA ARG A 171 3.55 -13.86 2.50
C ARG A 171 4.53 -14.29 3.59
N TYR A 172 4.78 -13.42 4.56
CA TYR A 172 5.72 -13.68 5.66
C TYR A 172 5.37 -14.95 6.43
N ALA A 173 4.11 -15.09 6.84
CA ALA A 173 3.61 -16.27 7.53
C ALA A 173 3.80 -17.60 6.77
N GLU A 174 3.90 -17.54 5.44
CA GLU A 174 4.00 -18.73 4.59
C GLU A 174 5.43 -19.03 4.15
N TRP A 175 6.45 -18.37 4.70
CA TRP A 175 7.82 -18.61 4.27
C TRP A 175 8.38 -19.96 4.79
N PRO A 176 9.10 -20.74 3.94
CA PRO A 176 9.24 -20.59 2.49
C PRO A 176 7.94 -20.99 1.76
N PRO A 177 7.54 -20.29 0.68
CA PRO A 177 6.20 -20.38 0.09
C PRO A 177 5.78 -21.81 -0.33
N ASP A 178 6.72 -22.59 -0.87
CA ASP A 178 6.49 -23.95 -1.37
C ASP A 178 6.34 -25.04 -0.29
N GLU A 179 6.69 -24.74 0.96
CA GLU A 179 6.61 -25.74 2.04
C GLU A 179 5.15 -26.04 2.39
N LYS A 180 4.77 -27.32 2.41
CA LYS A 180 3.39 -27.75 2.69
C LYS A 180 3.21 -28.12 4.16
N ASP A 181 4.28 -28.52 4.83
CA ASP A 181 4.29 -28.79 6.26
C ASP A 181 4.32 -27.47 7.04
N ARG A 182 3.18 -27.11 7.65
CA ARG A 182 3.05 -25.89 8.47
C ARG A 182 4.11 -25.82 9.58
N ALA A 183 4.55 -26.96 10.12
CA ALA A 183 5.56 -26.99 11.18
C ALA A 183 6.98 -26.63 10.70
N ARG A 184 7.20 -26.59 9.37
CA ARG A 184 8.48 -26.24 8.75
C ARG A 184 8.51 -24.81 8.20
N LYS A 185 7.41 -24.06 8.33
CA LYS A 185 7.40 -22.63 8.03
C LYS A 185 8.28 -21.89 9.04
N ASP A 186 9.13 -21.01 8.53
CA ASP A 186 10.03 -20.19 9.34
C ASP A 186 10.02 -18.73 8.85
N PRO A 187 9.05 -17.93 9.32
CA PRO A 187 8.98 -16.51 8.99
C PRO A 187 10.21 -15.70 9.39
N LYS A 188 11.08 -16.19 10.28
CA LYS A 188 12.35 -15.48 10.62
C LYS A 188 13.42 -15.69 9.57
N ALA A 189 13.36 -16.78 8.81
CA ALA A 189 14.30 -17.07 7.74
C ALA A 189 13.97 -16.35 6.42
N ILE A 190 12.88 -15.59 6.36
CA ILE A 190 12.54 -14.81 5.18
C ILE A 190 13.60 -13.71 4.94
N PRO A 191 14.10 -13.55 3.70
CA PRO A 191 15.03 -12.47 3.41
C PRO A 191 14.41 -11.09 3.72
N PRO A 192 15.21 -10.14 4.24
CA PRO A 192 14.75 -8.77 4.44
C PRO A 192 14.18 -8.17 3.15
N MET A 193 13.14 -7.34 3.28
CA MET A 193 12.45 -6.67 2.17
C MET A 193 11.82 -7.62 1.13
N MET A 194 11.71 -8.93 1.40
CA MET A 194 11.11 -9.89 0.46
C MET A 194 9.69 -9.50 0.04
N TRP A 195 8.91 -8.88 0.94
CA TRP A 195 7.56 -8.43 0.65
C TRP A 195 7.51 -7.49 -0.56
N THR A 196 8.47 -6.57 -0.73
CA THR A 196 8.52 -5.63 -1.87
C THR A 196 8.61 -6.33 -3.23
N THR A 197 9.07 -7.58 -3.29
CA THR A 197 9.08 -8.35 -4.56
C THR A 197 7.67 -8.60 -5.09
N ASN A 198 6.65 -8.52 -4.23
CA ASN A 198 5.27 -8.65 -4.62
C ASN A 198 4.82 -7.55 -5.58
N HIS A 199 5.48 -6.39 -5.70
CA HIS A 199 5.16 -5.39 -6.73
C HIS A 199 5.21 -5.96 -8.16
N ASN A 200 5.96 -7.04 -8.38
CA ASN A 200 6.13 -7.71 -9.67
C ASN A 200 5.45 -9.08 -9.77
N ARG A 201 4.51 -9.39 -8.87
CA ARG A 201 3.85 -10.71 -8.85
C ARG A 201 2.39 -10.62 -9.28
N LEU A 202 1.88 -11.75 -9.74
CA LEU A 202 0.57 -11.84 -10.41
C LEU A 202 -0.56 -11.15 -9.63
N ALA A 203 -0.67 -11.38 -8.32
CA ALA A 203 -1.80 -10.93 -7.53
C ALA A 203 -1.90 -9.39 -7.53
N THR A 204 -0.87 -8.71 -7.04
CA THR A 204 -0.84 -7.23 -6.96
C THR A 204 -0.88 -6.60 -8.35
N MET A 205 -0.12 -7.13 -9.32
CA MET A 205 -0.07 -6.58 -10.67
C MET A 205 -1.43 -6.65 -11.35
N THR A 206 -2.18 -7.73 -11.13
CA THR A 206 -3.54 -7.89 -11.65
C THR A 206 -4.49 -6.92 -10.97
N ILE A 207 -4.51 -6.91 -9.64
CA ILE A 207 -5.53 -6.16 -8.89
C ILE A 207 -5.37 -4.64 -9.12
N PHE A 208 -4.15 -4.11 -9.07
CA PHE A 208 -3.92 -2.69 -9.37
C PHE A 208 -4.28 -2.32 -10.81
N ALA A 209 -3.99 -3.19 -11.77
CA ALA A 209 -4.37 -2.97 -13.16
C ALA A 209 -5.90 -2.92 -13.34
N LEU A 210 -6.63 -3.82 -12.66
CA LEU A 210 -8.10 -3.81 -12.66
C LEU A 210 -8.67 -2.58 -11.94
N PHE A 211 -8.11 -2.19 -10.78
CA PHE A 211 -8.57 -1.04 -10.01
C PHE A 211 -8.39 0.29 -10.72
N PHE A 212 -7.29 0.49 -11.45
CA PHE A 212 -7.00 1.78 -12.09
C PHE A 212 -7.44 1.85 -13.55
N ALA A 213 -7.38 0.73 -14.29
CA ALA A 213 -7.57 0.73 -15.75
C ALA A 213 -8.54 -0.35 -16.27
N GLY A 214 -9.27 -1.05 -15.40
CA GLY A 214 -10.15 -2.17 -15.75
C GLY A 214 -11.09 -1.90 -16.93
N ARG A 215 -11.63 -0.68 -17.09
CA ARG A 215 -12.47 -0.35 -18.26
C ARG A 215 -11.73 -0.47 -19.58
N THR A 216 -10.46 -0.08 -19.61
CA THR A 216 -9.65 0.00 -20.85
C THR A 216 -8.92 -1.30 -21.17
N ILE A 217 -8.43 -2.01 -20.14
CA ILE A 217 -7.58 -3.19 -20.31
C ILE A 217 -8.25 -4.50 -19.88
N ALA A 218 -9.41 -4.43 -19.24
CA ALA A 218 -10.18 -5.62 -18.86
C ALA A 218 -11.70 -5.40 -19.07
N PRO A 219 -12.16 -4.97 -20.26
CA PRO A 219 -13.56 -4.61 -20.49
C PRO A 219 -14.56 -5.76 -20.24
N LYS A 220 -14.14 -7.03 -20.37
CA LYS A 220 -14.97 -8.19 -20.08
C LYS A 220 -15.15 -8.45 -18.58
N CYS A 221 -14.28 -7.88 -17.74
CA CYS A 221 -14.35 -8.04 -16.30
C CYS A 221 -15.47 -7.17 -15.71
N ARG A 222 -16.71 -7.65 -15.85
CA ARG A 222 -17.91 -7.00 -15.32
C ARG A 222 -18.67 -7.91 -14.36
N LEU A 223 -19.23 -7.33 -13.30
CA LEU A 223 -19.97 -8.06 -12.29
C LEU A 223 -21.16 -7.26 -11.78
N ARG A 224 -22.10 -7.97 -11.16
CA ARG A 224 -23.23 -7.42 -10.43
C ARG A 224 -23.23 -7.92 -8.99
N TYR A 225 -23.59 -7.07 -8.05
CA TYR A 225 -23.72 -7.40 -6.63
C TYR A 225 -25.18 -7.20 -6.15
N PRO A 226 -25.99 -8.27 -6.03
CA PRO A 226 -27.43 -8.15 -5.80
C PRO A 226 -27.83 -7.57 -4.42
N ARG A 227 -27.06 -7.79 -3.36
CA ARG A 227 -27.39 -7.26 -2.02
C ARG A 227 -27.50 -5.73 -1.97
N GLU A 228 -26.74 -5.05 -2.83
CA GLU A 228 -26.74 -3.59 -2.93
C GLU A 228 -28.09 -3.05 -3.45
N GLN A 229 -28.74 -3.80 -4.35
CA GLN A 229 -30.02 -3.40 -4.96
C GLN A 229 -31.15 -3.34 -3.93
N THR A 230 -31.14 -4.26 -2.96
CA THR A 230 -32.12 -4.29 -1.88
C THR A 230 -31.91 -3.12 -0.90
N GLN A 231 -30.65 -2.73 -0.60
CA GLN A 231 -30.37 -1.64 0.34
C GLN A 231 -30.62 -0.23 -0.26
N LEU A 232 -30.26 0.01 -1.52
CA LEU A 232 -30.53 1.28 -2.21
C LEU A 232 -32.03 1.52 -2.43
N GLN A 233 -32.79 0.48 -2.80
CA GLN A 233 -34.24 0.57 -2.94
C GLN A 233 -34.96 0.86 -1.61
N LEU A 234 -34.44 0.34 -0.48
CA LEU A 234 -35.01 0.60 0.85
C LEU A 234 -34.73 2.02 1.37
N GLN A 235 -33.66 2.68 0.92
CA GLN A 235 -33.30 4.03 1.37
C GLN A 235 -34.00 5.15 0.59
N GLN A 236 -34.39 4.93 -0.67
CA GLN A 236 -34.94 5.98 -1.52
C GLN A 236 -36.47 6.18 -1.46
N GLY A 237 -37.22 5.36 -0.72
CA GLY A 237 -38.65 5.59 -0.44
C GLY A 237 -39.53 5.73 -1.70
N ASP A 238 -40.14 4.63 -2.12
CA ASP A 238 -41.24 4.55 -3.10
C ASP A 238 -41.16 5.48 -4.35
N GLY A 239 -40.68 4.91 -5.46
CA GLY A 239 -41.43 5.07 -6.71
C GLY A 239 -40.92 6.02 -7.79
N VAL A 240 -39.62 6.04 -8.14
CA VAL A 240 -39.18 6.50 -9.47
C VAL A 240 -38.01 5.66 -10.00
N GLY A 241 -38.28 4.78 -10.98
CA GLY A 241 -37.27 4.31 -11.94
C GLY A 241 -37.19 2.80 -12.18
N GLY A 242 -38.11 2.26 -12.99
CA GLY A 242 -37.91 1.16 -13.95
C GLY A 242 -37.42 -0.22 -13.49
N GLU A 243 -38.11 -1.27 -13.94
CA GLU A 243 -37.60 -2.65 -14.02
C GLU A 243 -36.42 -2.77 -15.04
N ASP A 244 -35.40 -1.92 -14.95
CA ASP A 244 -34.14 -2.17 -15.64
C ASP A 244 -33.29 -3.03 -14.70
N GLU A 245 -33.16 -4.31 -15.04
CA GLU A 245 -32.19 -5.23 -14.45
C GLU A 245 -30.84 -4.50 -14.33
N ALA A 246 -30.37 -4.25 -13.10
CA ALA A 246 -29.13 -3.49 -12.90
C ALA A 246 -28.00 -4.11 -13.74
N ALA A 247 -27.48 -3.35 -14.69
CA ALA A 247 -26.48 -3.83 -15.64
C ALA A 247 -25.17 -4.19 -14.93
N ASP A 248 -24.44 -5.17 -15.46
CA ASP A 248 -23.12 -5.53 -14.94
C ASP A 248 -22.19 -4.30 -14.97
N GLU A 249 -21.54 -3.98 -13.86
CA GLU A 249 -20.59 -2.86 -13.72
C GLU A 249 -19.16 -3.37 -13.99
N ASN A 250 -18.29 -2.56 -14.60
CA ASN A 250 -16.88 -2.95 -14.76
C ASN A 250 -16.18 -2.99 -13.39
N ILE A 251 -15.27 -3.96 -13.22
CA ILE A 251 -14.54 -4.16 -11.96
C ILE A 251 -13.82 -2.90 -11.45
N GLN A 252 -13.33 -2.04 -12.35
CA GLN A 252 -12.73 -0.76 -11.98
C GLN A 252 -13.73 0.13 -11.21
N ASP A 253 -14.92 0.33 -11.79
CA ASP A 253 -15.94 1.21 -11.23
C ASP A 253 -16.46 0.64 -9.91
N PHE A 254 -16.71 -0.67 -9.87
CA PHE A 254 -17.14 -1.38 -8.68
C PHE A 254 -16.14 -1.19 -7.51
N LEU A 255 -14.85 -1.48 -7.73
CA LEU A 255 -13.85 -1.35 -6.67
C LEU A 255 -13.62 0.10 -6.25
N GLN A 256 -13.55 1.05 -7.20
CA GLN A 256 -13.35 2.46 -6.87
C GLN A 256 -14.55 3.03 -6.11
N ARG A 257 -15.78 2.70 -6.52
CA ARG A 257 -17.01 3.14 -5.85
C ARG A 257 -17.04 2.68 -4.40
N HIS A 258 -16.76 1.40 -4.13
CA HIS A 258 -16.73 0.88 -2.76
C HIS A 258 -15.58 1.47 -1.94
N TYR A 259 -14.39 1.65 -2.53
CA TYR A 259 -13.27 2.34 -1.87
C TYR A 259 -13.68 3.75 -1.45
N PHE A 260 -14.23 4.55 -2.37
CA PHE A 260 -14.69 5.91 -2.09
C PHE A 260 -15.82 5.94 -1.07
N ALA A 261 -16.77 5.02 -1.13
CA ALA A 261 -17.88 4.96 -0.18
C ALA A 261 -17.42 4.59 1.24
N ALA A 262 -16.49 3.64 1.38
CA ALA A 262 -15.94 3.25 2.69
C ALA A 262 -15.22 4.41 3.37
N TYR A 263 -14.32 5.09 2.64
CA TYR A 263 -13.63 6.26 3.19
C TYR A 263 -14.55 7.48 3.31
N GLY A 264 -15.52 7.66 2.42
CA GLY A 264 -16.56 8.68 2.53
C GLY A 264 -17.40 8.52 3.79
N ARG A 265 -17.74 7.29 4.19
CA ARG A 265 -18.41 7.02 5.47
C ARG A 265 -17.55 7.41 6.67
N LEU A 266 -16.24 7.11 6.62
CA LEU A 266 -15.30 7.59 7.64
C LEU A 266 -15.21 9.12 7.66
N MET A 267 -15.11 9.77 6.50
CA MET A 267 -15.09 11.23 6.38
C MET A 267 -16.36 11.87 6.94
N ALA A 268 -17.54 11.30 6.65
CA ALA A 268 -18.80 11.77 7.20
C ALA A 268 -18.84 11.69 8.73
N ALA A 269 -18.24 10.66 9.33
CA ALA A 269 -18.14 10.52 10.78
C ALA A 269 -17.16 11.52 11.41
N LEU A 270 -16.09 11.89 10.69
CA LEU A 270 -15.05 12.81 11.15
C LEU A 270 -15.38 14.29 10.88
N GLY A 271 -16.14 14.60 9.83
CA GLY A 271 -16.42 15.96 9.38
C GLY A 271 -15.14 16.76 9.13
N ASP A 272 -15.11 18.00 9.61
CA ASP A 272 -13.97 18.93 9.47
C ASP A 272 -12.90 18.77 10.57
N LEU A 273 -12.94 17.71 11.40
CA LEU A 273 -11.96 17.49 12.48
C LEU A 273 -10.52 17.30 11.96
N PRO A 274 -10.24 16.50 10.91
CA PRO A 274 -8.88 16.28 10.44
C PRO A 274 -8.29 17.50 9.73
N PHE A 275 -6.96 17.60 9.78
CA PHE A 275 -6.19 18.56 8.98
C PHE A 275 -6.25 18.24 7.48
N GLY A 276 -6.36 16.96 7.13
CA GLY A 276 -6.50 16.53 5.75
C GLY A 276 -6.65 15.02 5.57
N TYR A 277 -6.85 14.64 4.31
CA TYR A 277 -6.98 13.26 3.86
C TYR A 277 -5.98 12.99 2.74
N ASP A 278 -5.19 11.92 2.88
CA ASP A 278 -4.40 11.36 1.78
C ASP A 278 -5.29 10.64 0.77
N SER A 279 -4.80 10.42 -0.46
CA SER A 279 -5.61 9.75 -1.49
C SER A 279 -5.60 8.23 -1.37
N MET A 280 -4.40 7.68 -1.40
CA MET A 280 -4.09 6.27 -1.30
C MET A 280 -2.60 6.21 -1.03
N ASN A 281 -2.20 5.44 -0.03
CA ASN A 281 -0.79 5.21 0.22
C ASN A 281 -0.14 4.53 -0.99
N GLU A 282 0.96 5.08 -1.51
CA GLU A 282 1.83 4.47 -2.53
C GLU A 282 1.09 3.73 -3.68
N PRO A 283 0.28 4.42 -4.50
CA PRO A 283 -0.49 3.76 -5.55
C PRO A 283 0.42 3.19 -6.65
N GLU A 284 0.11 1.96 -7.07
CA GLU A 284 0.93 1.19 -8.01
C GLU A 284 0.25 1.00 -9.38
N PRO A 285 1.01 1.00 -10.50
CA PRO A 285 0.41 0.79 -11.82
C PRO A 285 0.03 -0.67 -12.16
N GLY A 286 0.46 -1.66 -11.38
CA GLY A 286 0.35 -3.07 -11.76
C GLY A 286 0.97 -3.40 -13.13
N TYR A 287 0.21 -3.93 -14.08
CA TYR A 287 0.71 -4.18 -15.44
C TYR A 287 0.80 -2.93 -16.34
N ILE A 288 0.15 -1.81 -15.95
CA ILE A 288 0.00 -0.63 -16.81
C ILE A 288 1.38 -0.07 -17.20
N GLY A 289 1.60 0.09 -18.51
CA GLY A 289 2.81 0.67 -19.09
C GLY A 289 3.90 -0.31 -19.49
N LEU A 290 3.78 -1.60 -19.16
CA LEU A 290 4.75 -2.64 -19.52
C LEU A 290 4.74 -2.93 -21.03
N LYS A 291 5.92 -2.87 -21.66
CA LYS A 291 6.11 -3.00 -23.11
C LYS A 291 6.32 -4.45 -23.56
N ASP A 292 6.87 -5.28 -22.70
CA ASP A 292 7.13 -6.68 -23.00
C ASP A 292 6.88 -7.59 -21.79
N LEU A 293 5.76 -8.30 -21.83
CA LEU A 293 5.34 -9.28 -20.82
C LEU A 293 6.25 -10.51 -20.71
N GLY A 294 7.16 -10.70 -21.67
CA GLY A 294 8.21 -11.71 -21.60
C GLY A 294 9.41 -11.29 -20.76
N THR A 295 9.42 -10.08 -20.20
CA THR A 295 10.57 -9.54 -19.46
C THR A 295 10.15 -8.85 -18.16
N THR A 296 11.08 -8.73 -17.20
CA THR A 296 10.87 -7.92 -15.99
C THR A 296 11.37 -6.50 -16.20
N GLU A 297 10.49 -5.59 -16.59
CA GLU A 297 10.85 -4.19 -16.90
C GLU A 297 10.88 -3.25 -15.69
N ARG A 298 10.11 -3.56 -14.63
CA ARG A 298 10.07 -2.74 -13.41
C ARG A 298 11.38 -2.86 -12.64
N ASP A 299 11.92 -1.71 -12.22
CA ASP A 299 13.13 -1.60 -11.39
C ASP A 299 12.78 -1.58 -9.89
N THR A 300 12.00 -2.57 -9.44
CA THR A 300 11.76 -2.81 -8.01
C THR A 300 12.70 -3.91 -7.48
N ALA A 301 12.72 -4.12 -6.17
CA ALA A 301 13.57 -5.13 -5.55
C ALA A 301 13.29 -6.55 -6.10
N LYS A 302 14.36 -7.30 -6.37
CA LYS A 302 14.31 -8.69 -6.83
C LYS A 302 14.99 -9.59 -5.80
N ILE A 303 14.23 -10.43 -5.11
CA ILE A 303 14.75 -11.36 -4.10
C ILE A 303 13.94 -12.66 -4.20
N GLY A 304 14.61 -13.82 -4.15
CA GLY A 304 13.98 -15.12 -4.36
C GLY A 304 13.48 -15.27 -5.80
N SER A 305 12.37 -16.01 -5.97
CA SER A 305 11.71 -16.17 -7.28
C SER A 305 11.31 -14.83 -7.90
N ASN A 306 11.61 -14.62 -9.18
CA ASN A 306 11.26 -13.42 -9.92
C ASN A 306 10.68 -13.80 -11.30
N PRO A 307 9.42 -14.27 -11.35
CA PRO A 307 8.76 -14.57 -12.62
C PRO A 307 8.63 -13.31 -13.49
N THR A 308 8.77 -13.47 -14.80
CA THR A 308 8.28 -12.50 -15.78
C THR A 308 6.73 -12.42 -15.71
N PRO A 309 6.11 -11.34 -16.22
CA PRO A 309 4.66 -11.22 -16.26
C PRO A 309 3.95 -12.46 -16.83
N ILE A 310 4.40 -12.99 -17.97
CA ILE A 310 3.79 -14.17 -18.58
C ILE A 310 4.04 -15.45 -17.77
N GLU A 311 5.22 -15.63 -17.17
CA GLU A 311 5.49 -16.76 -16.26
C GLU A 311 4.55 -16.70 -15.05
N GLY A 312 4.34 -15.50 -14.48
CA GLY A 312 3.40 -15.28 -13.39
C GLY A 312 1.96 -15.64 -13.77
N MET A 313 1.49 -15.25 -14.95
CA MET A 313 0.15 -15.60 -15.44
C MET A 313 -0.04 -17.11 -15.60
N ARG A 314 0.98 -17.82 -16.13
CA ARG A 314 0.98 -19.28 -16.30
C ARG A 314 1.02 -20.01 -14.96
N LEU A 315 1.87 -19.57 -14.04
CA LEU A 315 1.90 -20.07 -12.65
C LEU A 315 0.54 -19.90 -11.97
N GLY A 316 -0.12 -18.75 -12.18
CA GLY A 316 -1.48 -18.52 -11.69
C GLY A 316 -2.53 -19.47 -12.24
N MET A 317 -2.31 -20.06 -13.43
CA MET A 317 -3.14 -21.12 -13.99
C MET A 317 -2.68 -22.53 -13.57
N GLY A 318 -1.72 -22.64 -12.65
CA GLY A 318 -1.18 -23.92 -12.18
C GLY A 318 -0.17 -24.58 -13.13
N MET A 319 0.34 -23.84 -14.13
CA MET A 319 1.34 -24.37 -15.06
C MET A 319 2.74 -24.31 -14.45
N GLU A 320 3.47 -25.41 -14.51
CA GLU A 320 4.87 -25.48 -14.08
C GLU A 320 5.72 -24.47 -14.87
N GLN A 321 6.53 -23.66 -14.18
CA GLN A 321 7.47 -22.72 -14.80
C GLN A 321 8.86 -22.85 -14.18
N GLU A 322 9.87 -22.60 -15.00
CA GLU A 322 11.24 -22.38 -14.54
C GLU A 322 11.51 -20.87 -14.55
N VAL A 323 11.74 -20.27 -13.39
CA VAL A 323 11.86 -18.82 -13.21
C VAL A 323 13.25 -18.44 -12.71
N ASP A 324 13.64 -17.19 -12.94
CA ASP A 324 14.90 -16.68 -12.40
C ASP A 324 14.81 -16.50 -10.87
N GLU A 325 15.88 -16.87 -10.17
CA GLU A 325 16.06 -16.67 -8.73
C GLU A 325 17.12 -15.60 -8.47
N TYR A 326 16.82 -14.66 -7.58
CA TYR A 326 17.70 -13.56 -7.20
C TYR A 326 18.10 -13.64 -5.73
N ARG A 327 19.32 -13.20 -5.42
CA ARG A 327 19.81 -13.02 -4.05
C ARG A 327 20.27 -11.59 -3.83
N LEU A 328 20.09 -11.10 -2.60
CA LEU A 328 20.60 -9.81 -2.19
C LEU A 328 22.10 -9.91 -1.90
N GLY A 329 22.92 -9.26 -2.72
CA GLY A 329 24.37 -9.11 -2.50
C GLY A 329 24.73 -7.73 -1.96
N LYS A 330 26.02 -7.47 -1.69
CA LYS A 330 26.51 -6.20 -1.11
C LYS A 330 26.21 -4.95 -1.95
N THR A 331 26.05 -5.11 -3.25
CA THR A 331 25.77 -4.03 -4.22
C THR A 331 24.32 -4.07 -4.69
N GLY A 332 23.45 -4.84 -4.04
CA GLY A 332 22.05 -5.05 -4.41
C GLY A 332 21.76 -6.44 -5.00
N PRO A 333 20.53 -6.62 -5.53
CA PRO A 333 20.08 -7.86 -6.14
C PRO A 333 20.92 -8.33 -7.32
N HIS A 334 21.17 -9.64 -7.40
CA HIS A 334 21.74 -10.29 -8.58
C HIS A 334 21.08 -11.64 -8.81
N LYS A 335 20.96 -12.04 -10.08
CA LYS A 335 20.49 -13.36 -10.47
C LYS A 335 21.49 -14.40 -9.96
N SER A 336 21.02 -15.34 -9.15
CA SER A 336 21.84 -16.42 -8.58
C SER A 336 21.68 -17.73 -9.34
N SER A 337 20.47 -18.03 -9.79
CA SER A 337 20.07 -19.36 -10.25
C SER A 337 18.75 -19.29 -11.02
N ARG A 338 18.24 -20.45 -11.44
CA ARG A 338 16.85 -20.65 -11.86
C ARG A 338 16.22 -21.68 -10.92
N MET A 339 14.92 -21.55 -10.68
CA MET A 339 14.15 -22.48 -9.85
C MET A 339 12.88 -22.92 -10.56
N THR A 340 12.50 -24.18 -10.36
CA THR A 340 11.24 -24.73 -10.87
C THR A 340 10.16 -24.55 -9.83
N ILE A 341 9.04 -23.93 -10.21
CA ILE A 341 7.83 -23.82 -9.40
C ILE A 341 6.77 -24.68 -10.06
N LYS A 342 6.19 -25.60 -9.29
CA LYS A 342 5.20 -26.57 -9.76
C LYS A 342 3.95 -26.52 -8.88
N PRO A 343 3.00 -25.62 -9.20
CA PRO A 343 1.80 -25.52 -8.40
C PRO A 343 0.91 -26.75 -8.58
N SER A 344 0.27 -27.20 -7.51
CA SER A 344 -0.75 -28.25 -7.58
C SER A 344 -2.09 -27.73 -8.16
N ARG A 345 -2.33 -26.43 -8.08
CA ARG A 345 -3.51 -25.74 -8.60
C ARG A 345 -3.19 -24.28 -8.94
N GLY A 346 -4.01 -23.67 -9.79
CA GLY A 346 -4.01 -22.23 -10.02
C GLY A 346 -4.63 -21.42 -8.88
N CYS A 347 -4.49 -20.10 -8.95
CA CYS A 347 -5.03 -19.13 -7.99
C CYS A 347 -6.17 -18.28 -8.56
N TRP A 348 -6.98 -18.88 -9.44
CA TRP A 348 -8.24 -18.32 -9.93
C TRP A 348 -9.41 -19.09 -9.32
N LEU A 349 -10.47 -18.38 -8.94
CA LEU A 349 -11.67 -18.98 -8.39
C LEU A 349 -12.39 -19.81 -9.47
N ASP A 350 -12.58 -21.11 -9.23
CA ASP A 350 -13.36 -21.98 -10.14
C ASP A 350 -14.88 -21.76 -10.01
N LYS A 351 -15.30 -21.20 -8.87
CA LYS A 351 -16.69 -20.84 -8.56
C LYS A 351 -16.71 -19.61 -7.69
N GLU A 352 -17.81 -18.88 -7.76
CA GLU A 352 -18.01 -17.72 -6.89
C GLU A 352 -17.99 -18.10 -5.42
N ASP A 353 -17.52 -17.15 -4.62
CA ASP A 353 -17.67 -17.26 -3.19
C ASP A 353 -19.11 -16.92 -2.80
N PRO A 354 -19.87 -17.88 -2.25
CA PRO A 354 -21.29 -17.66 -1.95
C PRO A 354 -21.52 -16.57 -0.91
N ARG A 355 -20.50 -16.17 -0.14
CA ARG A 355 -20.60 -15.07 0.84
C ARG A 355 -20.87 -13.72 0.17
N TRP A 356 -20.32 -13.52 -1.01
CA TRP A 356 -20.35 -12.24 -1.73
C TRP A 356 -21.44 -12.19 -2.78
N GLU A 357 -22.03 -13.33 -3.16
CA GLU A 357 -23.16 -13.37 -4.10
C GLU A 357 -22.89 -12.61 -5.42
N PHE A 358 -21.62 -12.49 -5.83
CA PHE A 358 -21.25 -11.83 -7.07
C PHE A 358 -21.82 -12.62 -8.25
N VAL A 359 -22.38 -11.90 -9.22
CA VAL A 359 -22.82 -12.46 -10.49
C VAL A 359 -21.91 -11.91 -11.57
N ARG A 360 -21.15 -12.77 -12.22
CA ARG A 360 -20.26 -12.40 -13.34
C ARG A 360 -21.07 -12.19 -14.61
N ALA A 361 -20.65 -11.21 -15.41
CA ALA A 361 -21.11 -11.11 -16.78
C ALA A 361 -20.76 -12.40 -17.56
N PRO A 362 -21.56 -12.81 -18.56
CA PRO A 362 -21.31 -14.04 -19.34
C PRO A 362 -19.92 -14.12 -19.98
N GLU A 363 -19.31 -12.96 -20.29
CA GLU A 363 -17.96 -12.88 -20.86
C GLU A 363 -16.83 -13.01 -19.83
N TRP A 364 -17.12 -13.01 -18.53
CA TRP A 364 -16.14 -13.23 -17.47
C TRP A 364 -16.22 -14.66 -16.94
N GLU A 365 -15.63 -15.58 -17.69
CA GLU A 365 -15.52 -16.99 -17.32
C GLU A 365 -14.64 -17.17 -16.07
N MET A 366 -15.13 -17.95 -15.10
CA MET A 366 -14.43 -18.32 -13.87
C MET A 366 -13.42 -19.44 -14.10
N GLY A 367 -12.45 -19.60 -13.19
CA GLY A 367 -11.38 -20.60 -13.31
C GLY A 367 -10.31 -20.26 -14.36
N GLN A 368 -10.36 -19.05 -14.93
CA GLN A 368 -9.42 -18.61 -15.96
C GLN A 368 -8.74 -17.28 -15.60
N CYS A 369 -7.50 -17.14 -16.04
CA CYS A 369 -6.76 -15.88 -15.98
C CYS A 369 -7.47 -14.79 -16.78
N VAL A 370 -7.75 -13.65 -16.13
CA VAL A 370 -8.40 -12.50 -16.77
C VAL A 370 -7.60 -12.00 -17.99
N TRP A 371 -6.28 -12.15 -18.00
CA TRP A 371 -5.47 -11.75 -19.16
C TRP A 371 -5.55 -12.75 -20.32
N ALA A 372 -5.70 -14.05 -20.03
CA ALA A 372 -6.00 -15.04 -21.07
C ALA A 372 -7.40 -14.79 -21.67
N LEU A 373 -8.38 -14.45 -20.83
CA LEU A 373 -9.75 -14.09 -21.24
C LEU A 373 -9.77 -12.93 -22.25
N HIS A 374 -8.81 -12.00 -22.13
CA HIS A 374 -8.64 -10.86 -23.03
C HIS A 374 -7.68 -11.11 -24.19
N GLY A 375 -7.24 -12.36 -24.40
CA GLY A 375 -6.37 -12.75 -25.51
C GLY A 375 -4.94 -12.21 -25.41
N VAL A 376 -4.48 -11.90 -24.19
CA VAL A 376 -3.08 -11.49 -23.96
C VAL A 376 -2.14 -12.68 -24.18
N TRP A 377 -2.60 -13.87 -23.77
CA TRP A 377 -1.91 -15.14 -23.95
C TRP A 377 -2.93 -16.28 -24.06
N ASP A 378 -2.51 -17.43 -24.58
CA ASP A 378 -3.34 -18.61 -24.77
C ASP A 378 -3.18 -19.57 -23.58
N SER A 379 -4.27 -19.79 -22.82
CA SER A 379 -4.29 -20.67 -21.64
C SER A 379 -4.17 -22.17 -21.97
N LYS A 380 -4.35 -22.59 -23.23
CA LYS A 380 -4.22 -23.98 -23.65
C LYS A 380 -2.80 -24.30 -24.11
N THR A 381 -2.20 -23.40 -24.89
CA THR A 381 -0.85 -23.61 -25.46
C THR A 381 0.25 -22.98 -24.60
N GLY A 382 -0.10 -22.05 -23.72
CA GLY A 382 0.83 -21.22 -22.96
C GLY A 382 1.44 -20.08 -23.77
N GLY A 383 1.12 -19.92 -25.07
CA GLY A 383 1.74 -18.91 -25.93
C GLY A 383 1.40 -17.48 -25.54
N LEU A 384 2.40 -16.58 -25.50
CA LEU A 384 2.19 -15.13 -25.35
C LEU A 384 1.72 -14.57 -26.70
N LEU A 385 0.54 -13.95 -26.73
CA LEU A 385 -0.10 -13.47 -27.97
C LEU A 385 0.11 -11.97 -28.17
N GLN A 386 0.09 -11.18 -27.09
CA GLN A 386 0.23 -9.72 -27.11
C GLN A 386 1.21 -9.29 -26.03
N LYS A 387 2.49 -9.15 -26.40
CA LYS A 387 3.57 -8.83 -25.45
C LYS A 387 3.49 -7.42 -24.87
N ASP A 388 2.87 -6.49 -25.58
CA ASP A 388 2.77 -5.06 -25.28
C ASP A 388 1.33 -4.64 -24.93
N TYR A 389 0.47 -5.59 -24.54
CA TYR A 389 -0.96 -5.35 -24.27
C TYR A 389 -1.25 -4.18 -23.33
N PHE A 390 -0.37 -3.96 -22.35
CA PHE A 390 -0.50 -2.91 -21.34
C PHE A 390 0.24 -1.62 -21.68
N HIS A 391 0.92 -1.59 -22.83
CA HIS A 391 1.57 -0.43 -23.42
C HIS A 391 0.83 0.02 -24.68
N LYS A 392 -0.46 0.33 -24.55
CA LYS A 392 -1.24 0.87 -25.67
C LYS A 392 -0.79 2.31 -25.95
N GLU A 393 -0.27 2.55 -27.15
CA GLU A 393 0.13 3.89 -27.59
C GLU A 393 -1.07 4.79 -27.97
N GLU A 394 -2.28 4.24 -28.16
CA GLU A 394 -3.44 4.97 -28.71
C GLU A 394 -4.59 5.24 -27.71
N ASN A 395 -4.83 6.54 -27.48
CA ASN A 395 -6.06 7.31 -27.12
C ASN A 395 -5.66 8.47 -26.17
N ASP A 396 -5.31 9.68 -26.63
CA ASP A 396 -6.17 10.65 -27.32
C ASP A 396 -5.39 11.57 -28.32
N LYS A 397 -6.05 12.63 -28.83
CA LYS A 397 -5.51 13.62 -29.76
C LYS A 397 -4.46 14.56 -29.14
N GLU A 398 -4.13 14.42 -27.86
CA GLU A 398 -3.25 15.33 -27.12
C GLU A 398 -2.07 14.65 -26.36
N GLY A 399 -2.00 13.32 -26.22
CA GLY A 399 -0.80 12.70 -25.63
C GLY A 399 -0.85 11.21 -25.27
N ARG A 400 0.29 10.69 -24.80
CA ARG A 400 0.53 9.27 -24.42
C ARG A 400 -0.27 8.87 -23.17
N LEU A 401 -1.01 7.76 -23.20
CA LEU A 401 -1.57 7.10 -22.01
C LEU A 401 -0.44 6.68 -21.05
N SER A 402 -0.45 7.22 -19.84
CA SER A 402 0.47 6.87 -18.76
C SER A 402 -0.34 6.63 -17.50
N PHE A 403 0.16 5.76 -16.62
CA PHE A 403 -0.50 5.50 -15.33
C PHE A 403 -0.81 6.80 -14.59
N LEU A 404 0.17 7.70 -14.49
CA LEU A 404 0.05 8.93 -13.72
C LEU A 404 -0.83 9.98 -14.42
N SER A 405 -0.63 10.23 -15.71
CA SER A 405 -1.33 11.29 -16.44
C SER A 405 -2.72 10.90 -16.93
N SER A 406 -3.13 9.64 -16.77
CA SER A 406 -4.43 9.15 -17.21
C SER A 406 -5.20 8.55 -16.04
N TYR A 407 -4.85 7.33 -15.63
CA TYR A 407 -5.64 6.54 -14.69
C TYR A 407 -5.59 7.05 -13.25
N TRP A 408 -4.38 7.35 -12.75
CA TRP A 408 -4.21 7.93 -11.42
C TRP A 408 -4.80 9.33 -11.34
N GLN A 409 -4.65 10.16 -12.39
CA GLN A 409 -5.21 11.51 -12.39
C GLN A 409 -6.74 11.49 -12.36
N GLU A 410 -7.39 10.58 -13.09
CA GLU A 410 -8.84 10.37 -13.01
C GLU A 410 -9.26 9.95 -11.59
N TYR A 411 -8.58 8.95 -11.01
CA TYR A 411 -8.82 8.50 -9.64
C TYR A 411 -8.67 9.66 -8.63
N ASN A 412 -7.59 10.43 -8.74
CA ASN A 412 -7.28 11.54 -7.84
C ASN A 412 -8.34 12.65 -7.91
N ARG A 413 -8.88 12.97 -9.11
CA ARG A 413 -9.99 13.91 -9.25
C ARG A 413 -11.26 13.42 -8.54
N LYS A 414 -11.59 12.15 -8.70
CA LYS A 414 -12.73 11.53 -8.00
C LYS A 414 -12.52 11.56 -6.48
N TRP A 415 -11.32 11.22 -6.00
CA TRP A 415 -10.99 11.29 -4.59
C TRP A 415 -11.15 12.71 -4.01
N GLN A 416 -10.62 13.73 -4.69
CA GLN A 416 -10.77 15.12 -4.26
C GLN A 416 -12.25 15.55 -4.18
N ALA A 417 -13.08 15.09 -5.12
CA ALA A 417 -14.51 15.34 -5.06
C ALA A 417 -15.16 14.72 -3.81
N VAL A 418 -14.79 13.49 -3.44
CA VAL A 418 -15.28 12.82 -2.22
C VAL A 418 -14.85 13.58 -0.96
N VAL A 419 -13.59 14.03 -0.89
CA VAL A 419 -13.12 14.87 0.23
C VAL A 419 -13.97 16.15 0.35
N ARG A 420 -14.28 16.79 -0.77
CA ARG A 420 -15.07 18.04 -0.80
C ARG A 420 -16.56 17.83 -0.51
N GLU A 421 -17.09 16.64 -0.76
CA GLU A 421 -18.44 16.26 -0.37
C GLU A 421 -18.60 16.26 1.16
N HIS A 422 -17.57 15.80 1.88
CA HIS A 422 -17.64 15.62 3.34
C HIS A 422 -16.92 16.70 4.15
N SER A 423 -16.00 17.45 3.56
CA SER A 423 -15.27 18.52 4.26
C SER A 423 -14.98 19.72 3.36
N LYS A 424 -15.21 20.91 3.90
CA LYS A 424 -14.93 22.18 3.23
C LYS A 424 -13.55 22.74 3.57
N THR A 425 -12.91 22.23 4.63
CA THR A 425 -11.68 22.79 5.20
C THR A 425 -10.51 21.82 5.21
N ALA A 426 -10.76 20.51 5.10
CA ALA A 426 -9.69 19.52 5.08
C ALA A 426 -8.85 19.64 3.81
N ILE A 427 -7.53 19.50 3.96
CA ILE A 427 -6.60 19.48 2.83
C ILE A 427 -6.69 18.12 2.14
N ALA A 428 -6.87 18.11 0.82
CA ALA A 428 -6.76 16.91 0.00
C ALA A 428 -5.29 16.72 -0.38
N PHE A 429 -4.64 15.72 0.22
CA PHE A 429 -3.27 15.36 -0.11
C PHE A 429 -3.25 14.48 -1.35
N ILE A 430 -2.34 14.79 -2.29
CA ILE A 430 -2.13 14.01 -3.51
C ILE A 430 -0.87 13.18 -3.37
N GLN A 431 -1.02 11.87 -3.55
CA GLN A 431 0.08 10.91 -3.49
C GLN A 431 0.16 10.11 -4.81
N PRO A 432 1.12 10.39 -5.69
CA PRO A 432 1.45 9.53 -6.83
C PRO A 432 2.28 8.33 -6.38
N THR A 433 2.60 7.44 -7.33
CA THR A 433 3.57 6.35 -7.10
C THR A 433 4.86 6.87 -6.48
N VAL A 434 5.46 6.08 -5.59
CA VAL A 434 6.71 6.43 -4.88
C VAL A 434 7.76 6.93 -5.86
N PHE A 435 8.41 8.05 -5.49
CA PHE A 435 9.40 8.78 -6.29
C PHE A 435 8.94 9.30 -7.65
N SER A 436 7.70 9.08 -8.08
CA SER A 436 7.21 9.64 -9.33
C SER A 436 6.66 11.06 -9.11
N PRO A 437 6.98 12.02 -9.98
CA PRO A 437 6.36 13.33 -9.90
C PRO A 437 4.88 13.22 -10.31
N PRO A 438 3.96 13.96 -9.66
CA PRO A 438 2.58 14.05 -10.14
C PRO A 438 2.56 14.73 -11.53
N PRO A 439 1.55 14.43 -12.37
CA PRO A 439 1.36 15.16 -13.62
C PRO A 439 1.13 16.66 -13.34
N PRO A 440 1.49 17.56 -14.28
CA PRO A 440 1.21 18.98 -14.14
C PRO A 440 -0.29 19.22 -13.87
N ARG A 441 -0.59 20.05 -12.87
CA ARG A 441 -1.97 20.46 -12.56
C ARG A 441 -2.53 21.35 -13.66
N ASP A 442 -3.79 21.14 -14.03
CA ASP A 442 -4.50 21.96 -15.01
C ASP A 442 -4.60 23.42 -14.52
N PRO A 443 -4.26 24.44 -15.34
CA PRO A 443 -4.40 25.84 -14.98
C PRO A 443 -5.79 26.25 -14.46
N VAL A 444 -6.86 25.62 -14.95
CA VAL A 444 -8.23 25.84 -14.49
C VAL A 444 -8.44 25.24 -13.10
N GLU A 445 -7.96 24.02 -12.86
CA GLU A 445 -8.01 23.36 -11.54
C GLU A 445 -7.23 24.15 -10.48
N LYS A 446 -6.10 24.78 -10.86
CA LYS A 446 -5.31 25.64 -9.96
C LYS A 446 -6.11 26.81 -9.38
N GLY A 447 -7.14 27.29 -10.09
CA GLY A 447 -7.97 28.41 -9.67
C GLY A 447 -9.14 28.04 -8.74
N GLN A 448 -9.52 26.76 -8.68
CA GLN A 448 -10.78 26.32 -8.07
C GLN A 448 -10.64 25.78 -6.65
N ASP A 449 -9.56 25.07 -6.35
CA ASP A 449 -9.32 24.53 -4.99
C ASP A 449 -7.88 24.82 -4.53
N ARG A 450 -7.79 25.50 -3.38
CA ARG A 450 -6.54 25.90 -2.72
C ARG A 450 -6.13 24.95 -1.59
N LEU A 451 -7.02 24.04 -1.17
CA LEU A 451 -6.80 23.12 -0.06
C LEU A 451 -6.26 21.78 -0.57
N ILE A 452 -5.15 21.85 -1.30
CA ILE A 452 -4.44 20.70 -1.86
C ILE A 452 -2.98 20.76 -1.41
N ALA A 453 -2.41 19.61 -1.07
CA ALA A 453 -1.01 19.48 -0.71
C ALA A 453 -0.40 18.20 -1.31
N TYR A 454 0.92 18.17 -1.43
CA TYR A 454 1.66 17.04 -1.97
C TYR A 454 2.21 16.15 -0.84
N SER A 455 1.99 14.84 -0.93
CA SER A 455 2.39 13.84 0.08
C SER A 455 3.37 12.77 -0.44
N PRO A 456 4.55 13.11 -1.00
CA PRO A 456 5.51 12.10 -1.43
C PRO A 456 6.13 11.36 -0.25
N HIS A 457 6.74 10.22 -0.52
CA HIS A 457 7.55 9.49 0.45
C HIS A 457 9.04 9.59 0.12
N TYR A 458 9.87 9.41 1.15
CA TYR A 458 11.31 9.33 0.98
C TYR A 458 11.95 8.34 1.95
N TYR A 459 12.59 7.31 1.39
CA TYR A 459 13.51 6.44 2.12
C TYR A 459 14.85 6.39 1.41
N ASP A 460 15.94 6.34 2.18
CA ASP A 460 17.24 6.01 1.62
C ASP A 460 17.27 4.54 1.22
N GLY A 461 17.10 4.28 -0.08
CA GLY A 461 16.93 2.92 -0.61
C GLY A 461 18.09 1.99 -0.26
N LEU A 462 19.32 2.49 -0.20
CA LEU A 462 20.47 1.67 0.18
C LEU A 462 20.44 1.26 1.66
N THR A 463 20.10 2.20 2.56
CA THR A 463 19.99 1.94 3.99
C THR A 463 18.84 1.00 4.30
N VAL A 464 17.65 1.20 3.70
CA VAL A 464 16.49 0.32 3.90
C VAL A 464 16.78 -1.09 3.39
N MET A 465 17.26 -1.23 2.16
CA MET A 465 17.47 -2.54 1.54
C MET A 465 18.53 -3.38 2.26
N HIS A 466 19.59 -2.76 2.77
CA HIS A 466 20.67 -3.47 3.46
C HIS A 466 20.53 -3.48 5.00
N ARG A 467 19.59 -2.72 5.56
CA ARG A 467 19.53 -2.43 7.01
C ARG A 467 20.89 -2.00 7.56
N HIS A 468 21.58 -1.12 6.82
CA HIS A 468 22.93 -0.67 7.15
C HIS A 468 23.16 0.76 6.66
N TRP A 469 23.69 1.62 7.54
CA TRP A 469 24.04 2.99 7.20
C TRP A 469 25.41 3.05 6.48
N HIS A 470 25.40 3.38 5.18
CA HIS A 470 26.62 3.54 4.40
C HIS A 470 27.13 4.99 4.47
N GLU A 471 27.89 5.32 5.52
CA GLU A 471 28.37 6.71 5.75
C GLU A 471 29.27 7.23 4.62
N ARG A 472 30.00 6.35 3.92
CA ARG A 472 31.05 6.74 2.95
C ARG A 472 30.63 6.63 1.50
N TRP A 473 29.50 6.02 1.20
CA TRP A 473 29.00 5.94 -0.17
C TRP A 473 27.49 5.71 -0.20
N ASN A 474 26.81 6.21 -1.22
CA ASN A 474 25.38 6.03 -1.43
C ASN A 474 25.04 6.22 -2.92
N ALA A 475 23.77 6.12 -3.30
CA ALA A 475 23.26 6.36 -4.64
C ALA A 475 22.11 7.38 -4.63
N ASP A 476 22.07 8.22 -5.65
CA ASP A 476 20.94 9.10 -5.95
C ASP A 476 19.81 8.29 -6.63
N VAL A 477 19.07 7.55 -5.80
CA VAL A 477 18.00 6.64 -6.23
C VAL A 477 16.89 7.40 -6.95
N VAL A 478 16.46 8.55 -6.42
CA VAL A 478 15.42 9.38 -7.06
C VAL A 478 15.88 9.85 -8.43
N GLY A 479 17.11 10.37 -8.56
CA GLY A 479 17.66 10.78 -9.84
C GLY A 479 17.84 9.62 -10.82
N LEU A 480 18.19 8.42 -10.34
CA LEU A 480 18.33 7.22 -11.17
C LEU A 480 16.97 6.79 -11.74
N LEU A 481 15.95 6.70 -10.88
CA LEU A 481 14.59 6.32 -11.28
C LEU A 481 13.95 7.36 -12.21
N ARG A 482 14.30 8.64 -12.06
CA ARG A 482 13.83 9.74 -12.92
C ARG A 482 14.69 10.00 -14.16
N GLY A 483 15.70 9.18 -14.42
CA GLY A 483 16.55 9.30 -15.61
C GLY A 483 17.44 10.55 -15.63
N HIS A 484 17.69 11.19 -14.47
CA HIS A 484 18.65 12.29 -14.34
C HIS A 484 20.11 11.81 -14.52
N HIS A 485 20.33 10.50 -14.47
CA HIS A 485 21.63 9.84 -14.60
C HIS A 485 21.66 8.97 -15.85
N LYS A 486 22.70 9.13 -16.68
CA LYS A 486 22.89 8.31 -17.89
C LYS A 486 23.26 6.86 -17.56
N THR A 487 23.91 6.63 -16.42
CA THR A 487 24.31 5.29 -15.96
C THR A 487 24.16 5.19 -14.43
N LYS A 488 24.10 3.97 -13.91
CA LYS A 488 24.10 3.74 -12.44
C LYS A 488 25.31 4.36 -11.75
N VAL A 489 26.46 4.40 -12.42
CA VAL A 489 27.71 4.95 -11.89
C VAL A 489 27.63 6.46 -11.66
N THR A 490 26.93 7.21 -12.50
CA THR A 490 26.79 8.68 -12.32
C THR A 490 25.88 9.03 -11.14
N GLY A 491 25.03 8.09 -10.72
CA GLY A 491 24.22 8.21 -9.51
C GLY A 491 25.02 8.00 -8.21
N LEU A 492 26.24 7.49 -8.26
CA LEU A 492 27.04 7.20 -7.06
C LEU A 492 27.44 8.49 -6.33
N ARG A 493 27.39 8.45 -5.00
CA ARG A 493 27.84 9.52 -4.09
C ARG A 493 28.94 8.93 -3.22
N LEU A 494 30.13 9.52 -3.25
CA LEU A 494 31.30 9.03 -2.52
C LEU A 494 31.79 10.07 -1.51
N GLY A 495 32.05 9.64 -0.28
CA GLY A 495 32.43 10.48 0.85
C GLY A 495 31.24 10.98 1.65
N LYS A 496 31.44 11.11 2.97
CA LYS A 496 30.41 11.47 3.96
C LYS A 496 29.58 12.69 3.56
N ASP A 497 30.25 13.78 3.20
CA ASP A 497 29.56 15.03 2.86
C ASP A 497 28.73 14.88 1.59
N ASN A 498 29.19 14.09 0.62
CA ASN A 498 28.47 13.87 -0.63
C ASN A 498 27.27 12.93 -0.45
N VAL A 499 27.34 11.96 0.47
CA VAL A 499 26.18 11.13 0.84
C VAL A 499 25.08 12.03 1.40
N ARG A 500 25.41 12.87 2.38
CA ARG A 500 24.43 13.78 3.02
C ARG A 500 23.87 14.81 2.04
N LYS A 501 24.73 15.45 1.23
CA LYS A 501 24.29 16.34 0.14
C LYS A 501 23.43 15.62 -0.90
N GLY A 502 23.73 14.36 -1.20
CA GLY A 502 22.96 13.52 -2.11
C GLY A 502 21.55 13.25 -1.59
N ILE A 503 21.41 12.86 -0.31
CA ILE A 503 20.11 12.69 0.35
C ILE A 503 19.32 14.02 0.35
N GLY A 504 19.97 15.12 0.74
CA GLY A 504 19.34 16.45 0.71
C GLY A 504 18.88 16.85 -0.69
N ALA A 505 19.71 16.66 -1.72
CA ALA A 505 19.33 16.97 -3.10
C ALA A 505 18.14 16.15 -3.60
N GLN A 506 18.03 14.87 -3.22
CA GLN A 506 16.87 14.04 -3.57
C GLN A 506 15.58 14.56 -2.91
N LEU A 507 15.64 14.96 -1.64
CA LEU A 507 14.53 15.61 -0.96
C LEU A 507 14.17 16.96 -1.63
N GLY A 508 15.18 17.72 -2.07
CA GLY A 508 14.98 18.96 -2.84
C GLY A 508 14.27 18.74 -4.17
N VAL A 509 14.53 17.61 -4.85
CA VAL A 509 13.80 17.21 -6.06
C VAL A 509 12.31 17.02 -5.72
N LEU A 510 11.98 16.25 -4.68
CA LEU A 510 10.59 16.05 -4.24
C LEU A 510 9.92 17.38 -3.83
N ALA A 511 10.64 18.25 -3.13
CA ALA A 511 10.14 19.58 -2.76
C ALA A 511 9.80 20.46 -3.97
N SER A 512 10.49 20.25 -5.09
CA SER A 512 10.33 21.04 -6.32
C SER A 512 9.28 20.50 -7.29
N ASP A 513 8.71 19.32 -7.05
CA ASP A 513 7.75 18.68 -7.96
C ASP A 513 6.45 19.49 -8.08
N THR A 514 6.06 20.17 -7.01
CA THR A 514 4.77 20.90 -6.92
C THR A 514 4.98 22.28 -6.30
N PRO A 515 5.67 23.22 -6.96
CA PRO A 515 6.05 24.50 -6.36
C PRO A 515 4.85 25.40 -6.00
N ASP A 516 3.67 25.10 -6.55
CA ASP A 516 2.41 25.82 -6.35
C ASP A 516 1.52 25.26 -5.24
N ILE A 517 1.94 24.21 -4.51
CA ILE A 517 1.25 23.70 -3.32
C ILE A 517 2.24 23.29 -2.22
N PRO A 518 1.82 23.22 -0.95
CA PRO A 518 2.69 22.78 0.13
C PRO A 518 3.02 21.29 0.04
N THR A 519 4.23 20.92 0.48
CA THR A 519 4.69 19.53 0.54
C THR A 519 4.84 19.06 1.99
N LEU A 520 4.29 17.87 2.27
CA LEU A 520 4.52 17.08 3.47
C LEU A 520 5.09 15.73 3.03
N ILE A 521 6.32 15.40 3.40
CA ILE A 521 6.82 14.05 3.17
C ILE A 521 6.01 13.09 4.06
N GLY A 522 5.09 12.32 3.46
CA GLY A 522 4.11 11.50 4.17
C GLY A 522 4.77 10.36 4.95
N GLU A 523 5.88 9.84 4.44
CA GLU A 523 6.68 8.82 5.10
C GLU A 523 8.16 9.02 4.84
N MET A 524 8.94 8.91 5.91
CA MET A 524 10.39 8.80 5.88
C MET A 524 10.88 8.10 7.12
N GLY A 525 12.10 7.58 7.10
CA GLY A 525 12.70 7.02 8.31
C GLY A 525 13.91 6.19 7.99
N ILE A 526 14.27 5.36 8.98
CA ILE A 526 15.35 4.38 8.88
C ILE A 526 14.90 3.08 9.54
N PRO A 527 15.43 1.92 9.13
CA PRO A 527 15.35 0.71 9.92
C PRO A 527 16.07 0.91 11.26
N PHE A 528 15.39 0.61 12.37
CA PHE A 528 15.99 0.59 13.71
C PHE A 528 16.70 -0.73 14.00
N ASN A 529 16.43 -1.79 13.24
CA ASN A 529 17.21 -3.03 13.28
C ASN A 529 18.50 -2.98 12.44
N LEU A 530 19.18 -1.82 12.35
CA LEU A 530 20.47 -1.71 11.67
C LEU A 530 21.47 -2.77 12.14
N ASP A 531 22.23 -3.33 11.19
CA ASP A 531 23.23 -4.37 11.44
C ASP A 531 22.65 -5.58 12.20
N ASP A 532 21.48 -6.03 11.76
CA ASP A 532 20.70 -7.11 12.37
C ASP A 532 20.40 -6.84 13.86
N GLY A 533 19.99 -5.61 14.18
CA GLY A 533 19.68 -5.19 15.54
C GLY A 533 20.91 -5.17 16.46
N LYS A 534 22.07 -4.75 15.96
CA LYS A 534 23.30 -4.68 16.76
C LYS A 534 23.14 -3.80 18.01
N ALA A 535 22.42 -2.68 17.88
CA ALA A 535 22.14 -1.75 18.99
C ALA A 535 21.36 -2.43 20.13
N TYR A 536 20.43 -3.34 19.82
CA TYR A 536 19.59 -4.02 20.81
C TYR A 536 20.36 -5.01 21.69
N ARG A 537 21.49 -5.52 21.18
CA ARG A 537 22.24 -6.62 21.79
C ARG A 537 23.40 -6.16 22.67
N LYS A 538 23.80 -4.89 22.57
CA LYS A 538 24.98 -4.35 23.26
C LYS A 538 24.58 -3.12 24.06
N ALA A 539 24.21 -3.36 25.32
CA ALA A 539 24.10 -2.30 26.31
C ALA A 539 25.50 -1.73 26.62
N ASP A 540 25.62 -0.41 26.64
CA ASP A 540 26.73 0.31 27.22
C ASP A 540 26.69 0.23 28.76
N SER A 541 27.58 0.96 29.43
CA SER A 541 27.67 0.99 30.89
C SER A 541 26.41 1.51 31.58
N ASP A 542 25.54 2.24 30.86
CA ASP A 542 24.30 2.83 31.37
C ASP A 542 23.06 1.98 30.99
N GLY A 543 23.27 0.84 30.34
CA GLY A 543 22.19 -0.06 29.94
C GLY A 543 21.59 0.23 28.55
N ALA A 544 22.10 1.25 27.82
CA ALA A 544 21.57 1.70 26.55
C ALA A 544 22.33 1.11 25.36
N GLY A 545 21.65 0.82 24.25
CA GLY A 545 22.28 0.36 23.01
C GLY A 545 23.16 1.42 22.33
N ASP A 546 24.14 1.01 21.52
CA ASP A 546 24.87 1.94 20.63
C ASP A 546 24.04 2.27 19.38
N TYR A 547 23.35 3.41 19.42
CA TYR A 547 22.52 3.95 18.32
C TYR A 547 23.26 4.98 17.45
N THR A 548 24.60 5.00 17.47
CA THR A 548 25.39 6.02 16.75
C THR A 548 25.06 6.09 15.26
N ASP A 549 24.94 4.94 14.58
CA ASP A 549 24.66 4.93 13.14
C ASP A 549 23.19 5.25 12.82
N HIS A 550 22.25 4.95 13.73
CA HIS A 550 20.86 5.40 13.63
C HIS A 550 20.76 6.91 13.67
N VAL A 551 21.45 7.54 14.63
CA VAL A 551 21.50 9.00 14.75
C VAL A 551 22.05 9.61 13.48
N LYS A 552 23.17 9.09 12.94
CA LYS A 552 23.75 9.59 11.68
C LYS A 552 22.81 9.46 10.49
N ALA A 553 22.16 8.31 10.34
CA ALA A 553 21.27 8.02 9.21
C ALA A 553 20.02 8.90 9.27
N LEU A 554 19.35 8.96 10.42
CA LEU A 554 18.17 9.80 10.61
C LEU A 554 18.51 11.28 10.43
N ASP A 555 19.59 11.75 11.08
CA ASP A 555 20.07 13.13 10.94
C ASP A 555 20.37 13.52 9.49
N ALA A 556 20.89 12.61 8.65
CA ALA A 556 21.11 12.88 7.23
C ALA A 556 19.80 13.17 6.47
N VAL A 557 18.73 12.44 6.76
CA VAL A 557 17.40 12.64 6.15
C VAL A 557 16.73 13.91 6.69
N LEU A 558 16.77 14.11 8.02
CA LEU A 558 16.16 15.27 8.67
C LEU A 558 16.83 16.59 8.25
N GLN A 559 18.16 16.64 8.18
CA GLN A 559 18.87 17.82 7.68
C GLN A 559 18.56 18.11 6.21
N GLY A 560 18.35 17.06 5.40
CA GLY A 560 17.87 17.22 4.03
C GLY A 560 16.50 17.90 3.97
N CYS A 561 15.59 17.55 4.90
CA CYS A 561 14.29 18.20 4.99
C CYS A 561 14.40 19.65 5.46
N ASP A 562 15.24 19.94 6.45
CA ASP A 562 15.50 21.29 6.94
C ASP A 562 16.08 22.21 5.84
N ALA A 563 17.00 21.69 5.03
CA ALA A 563 17.60 22.42 3.90
C ALA A 563 16.57 22.90 2.86
N HIS A 564 15.40 22.26 2.80
CA HIS A 564 14.32 22.56 1.87
C HIS A 564 13.03 23.04 2.56
N LEU A 565 13.05 23.26 3.88
CA LEU A 565 11.87 23.59 4.70
C LEU A 565 10.69 22.61 4.46
N LEU A 566 11.00 21.35 4.17
CA LEU A 566 10.01 20.30 3.96
C LEU A 566 9.34 19.98 5.29
N ASN A 567 8.05 19.68 5.26
CA ASN A 567 7.34 19.08 6.39
C ASN A 567 7.50 17.56 6.32
N TYR A 568 7.36 16.84 7.44
CA TYR A 568 7.41 15.38 7.40
C TYR A 568 6.64 14.67 8.51
N THR A 569 6.33 13.41 8.23
CA THR A 569 5.96 12.40 9.22
C THR A 569 6.92 11.20 9.15
N ILE A 570 7.59 10.91 10.27
CA ILE A 570 8.48 9.75 10.39
C ILE A 570 7.63 8.47 10.41
N TRP A 571 7.96 7.51 9.57
CA TRP A 571 7.46 6.15 9.66
C TRP A 571 8.40 5.37 10.58
N ALA A 572 7.95 4.94 11.76
CA ALA A 572 6.62 5.16 12.36
C ALA A 572 6.69 5.36 13.88
N TYR A 573 5.54 5.53 14.53
CA TYR A 573 5.36 5.30 15.97
C TYR A 573 4.32 4.21 16.15
N SER A 574 4.76 3.04 16.58
CA SER A 574 3.93 1.89 16.91
C SER A 574 4.20 1.43 18.35
N PRO A 575 3.28 1.64 19.32
CA PRO A 575 3.43 1.18 20.70
C PRO A 575 3.49 -0.35 20.87
N ILE A 576 3.14 -1.12 19.84
CA ILE A 576 3.31 -2.59 19.86
C ILE A 576 4.70 -3.02 19.38
N ASN A 577 5.58 -2.11 18.97
CA ASN A 577 6.90 -2.46 18.44
C ASN A 577 7.74 -3.29 19.42
N THR A 578 8.44 -4.30 18.90
CA THR A 578 9.39 -5.11 19.68
C THR A 578 10.73 -5.24 18.95
N HIS A 579 11.83 -5.40 19.68
CA HIS A 579 13.14 -5.65 19.06
C HIS A 579 13.22 -6.94 18.23
N GLU A 580 12.31 -7.90 18.46
CA GLU A 580 12.30 -9.18 17.76
C GLU A 580 11.58 -9.10 16.41
N TRP A 581 10.42 -8.44 16.38
CA TRP A 581 9.51 -8.44 15.23
C TRP A 581 9.24 -7.06 14.66
N GLY A 582 9.89 -6.03 15.19
CA GLY A 582 9.63 -4.63 14.87
C GLY A 582 8.16 -4.30 15.10
N ASP A 583 7.51 -3.69 14.11
CA ASP A 583 6.11 -3.25 14.18
C ASP A 583 5.10 -4.39 13.96
N HIS A 584 5.59 -5.64 13.94
CA HIS A 584 4.84 -6.86 13.69
C HIS A 584 4.28 -7.01 12.26
N TRP A 585 4.60 -6.08 11.37
CA TRP A 585 4.24 -6.12 9.96
C TRP A 585 5.46 -6.45 9.10
N ASN A 586 5.45 -7.63 8.48
CA ASN A 586 6.44 -8.07 7.49
C ASN A 586 7.90 -7.88 7.93
N GLY A 587 8.18 -8.03 9.22
CA GLY A 587 9.51 -7.89 9.82
C GLY A 587 10.13 -6.49 9.66
N GLU A 588 9.30 -5.47 9.39
CA GLU A 588 9.73 -4.08 9.41
C GLU A 588 9.96 -3.62 10.84
N ASP A 589 11.01 -2.83 11.03
CA ASP A 589 11.35 -2.23 12.32
C ASP A 589 11.73 -0.77 12.04
N LEU A 590 10.70 0.03 11.77
CA LEU A 590 10.81 1.46 11.44
C LEU A 590 10.28 2.34 12.58
N SER A 591 9.78 1.74 13.66
CA SER A 591 9.15 2.47 14.76
C SER A 591 10.17 3.21 15.63
N ILE A 592 9.87 4.45 16.00
CA ILE A 592 10.64 5.25 16.97
C ILE A 592 10.21 5.01 18.44
N TYR A 593 9.32 4.04 18.68
CA TYR A 593 8.80 3.68 20.02
C TYR A 593 9.88 2.99 20.86
#